data_AF-A0A1Y3T871-F1
#
_entry.id   AF-A0A1Y3T871-F1
#
_cell.length_a   1.000
_cell.length_b   1.000
_cell.length_c   1.000
_cell.angle_alpha   90.00
_cell.angle_beta   90.00
_cell.angle_gamma   90.00
#
_symmetry.space_group_name_H-M   'P 1'
#
loop_
_entity.id
_entity.type
_entity.pdbx_description
1 polymer ?
#
loop_
_entity_poly.entity_id
_entity_poly.type
_entity_poly.pdbx_seq_one_letter_code
_entity_poly.pdbx_strand_id
1 'polypeptide(L)'
;IRSGLILMIKDLAGKGKSAYAIGQEIGISKNTARKYMEQADRQHGLKGISKGSKLDPYKPQLNEWMEQGIFNCVVLLERLRELGYDGGISILKAYVHPYRPAKAAPAVRRYETPSGKQAQMDWGICQYLDQNEKLHKVAVFVMILGYSRAKYIEFVKRCDLRSMERCMLNAFQYFGGVPRATP
;
A
#
# COMPACT_ATOMS: atom_id res chain seq x y z
N ILE A 1 -24.66 16.81 16.39
CA ILE A 1 -25.38 17.90 15.69
C ILE A 1 -24.33 18.72 14.97
N ARG A 2 -24.48 18.96 13.65
CA ARG A 2 -23.48 19.65 12.82
C ARG A 2 -23.27 21.07 13.38
N SER A 3 -22.02 21.52 13.46
CA SER A 3 -21.65 22.86 13.97
C SER A 3 -22.44 24.01 13.30
N GLY A 4 -22.76 23.88 12.01
CA GLY A 4 -23.57 24.86 11.28
C GLY A 4 -25.00 25.04 11.81
N LEU A 5 -25.64 23.98 12.31
CA LEU A 5 -27.00 24.06 12.88
C LEU A 5 -27.04 24.91 14.16
N ILE A 6 -25.99 24.81 14.98
CA ILE A 6 -25.90 25.56 16.23
C ILE A 6 -25.68 27.05 15.95
N LEU A 7 -24.88 27.39 14.93
CA LEU A 7 -24.67 28.78 14.50
C LEU A 7 -25.97 29.41 13.96
N MET A 8 -26.76 28.67 13.17
CA MET A 8 -28.04 29.15 12.67
C MET A 8 -29.06 29.40 13.80
N ILE A 9 -29.10 28.55 14.82
CA ILE A 9 -29.95 28.76 16.00
C ILE A 9 -29.55 30.05 16.73
N LYS A 10 -28.25 30.30 16.92
CA LYS A 10 -27.74 31.51 17.58
C LYS A 10 -28.00 32.79 16.77
N ASP A 11 -27.85 32.75 15.45
CA ASP A 11 -28.15 33.89 14.57
C ASP A 11 -29.64 34.27 14.61
N LEU A 12 -30.54 33.28 14.51
CA LEU A 12 -31.98 33.53 14.59
C LEU A 12 -32.43 33.97 15.99
N ALA A 13 -31.77 33.47 17.05
CA ALA A 13 -31.99 33.92 18.42
C ALA A 13 -31.51 35.37 18.63
N GLY A 14 -30.36 35.75 18.05
CA GLY A 14 -29.86 37.13 18.05
C GLY A 14 -30.78 38.10 17.30
N LYS A 15 -31.54 37.60 16.32
CA LYS A 15 -32.60 38.33 15.60
C LYS A 15 -33.93 38.41 16.39
N GLY A 16 -33.98 37.94 17.63
CA GLY A 16 -35.15 38.05 18.51
C GLY A 16 -36.26 37.02 18.25
N LYS A 17 -36.02 35.97 17.45
CA LYS A 17 -37.03 34.92 17.21
C LYS A 17 -37.19 33.99 18.41
N SER A 18 -38.42 33.53 18.64
CA SER A 18 -38.72 32.58 19.72
C SER A 18 -38.24 31.16 19.37
N ALA A 19 -37.96 30.35 20.40
CA ALA A 19 -37.52 28.95 20.23
C ALA A 19 -38.49 28.10 19.38
N TYR A 20 -39.79 28.44 19.38
CA TYR A 20 -40.78 27.76 18.57
C TYR A 20 -40.65 28.10 17.07
N ALA A 21 -40.47 29.39 16.75
CA ALA A 21 -40.27 29.85 15.38
C ALA A 21 -38.97 29.28 14.78
N ILE A 22 -37.89 29.27 15.56
CA ILE A 22 -36.60 28.69 15.15
C ILE A 22 -36.75 27.18 14.87
N GLY A 23 -37.54 26.48 15.68
CA GLY A 23 -37.81 25.05 15.47
C GLY A 23 -38.57 24.76 14.17
N GLN A 24 -39.56 25.58 13.83
CA GLN A 24 -40.33 25.46 12.58
C GLN A 24 -39.48 25.78 11.34
N GLU A 25 -38.61 26.78 11.42
CA GLU A 25 -37.80 27.26 10.30
C GLU A 25 -36.63 26.32 9.95
N ILE A 26 -36.01 25.70 10.97
CA ILE A 26 -34.84 24.83 10.81
C ILE A 26 -35.23 23.33 10.85
N GLY A 27 -36.46 23.00 11.23
CA GLY A 27 -36.93 21.61 11.35
C GLY A 27 -36.37 20.87 12.56
N ILE A 28 -36.21 21.57 13.70
CA ILE A 28 -35.72 21.00 14.96
C ILE A 28 -36.77 21.14 16.08
N SER A 29 -36.71 20.26 17.08
CA SER A 29 -37.64 20.35 18.20
C SER A 29 -37.47 21.66 18.98
N LYS A 30 -38.58 22.23 19.48
CA LYS A 30 -38.58 23.43 20.36
C LYS A 30 -37.61 23.27 21.54
N ASN A 31 -37.53 22.07 22.11
CA ASN A 31 -36.66 21.77 23.24
C ASN A 31 -35.18 21.83 22.86
N THR A 32 -34.83 21.39 21.64
CA THR A 32 -33.48 21.51 21.08
C THR A 32 -33.13 22.97 20.79
N ALA A 33 -34.03 23.73 20.16
CA ALA A 33 -33.81 25.16 19.90
C ALA A 33 -33.59 25.93 21.20
N ARG A 34 -34.46 25.74 22.21
CA ARG A 34 -34.35 26.39 23.52
C ARG A 34 -33.01 26.06 24.22
N LYS A 35 -32.62 24.78 24.20
CA LYS A 35 -31.36 24.32 24.80
C LYS A 35 -30.14 25.05 24.21
N TYR A 36 -30.11 25.27 22.89
CA TYR A 36 -28.99 25.93 22.21
C TYR A 36 -29.09 27.46 22.19
N MET A 37 -30.25 28.04 22.50
CA MET A 37 -30.41 29.48 22.77
C MET A 37 -29.84 29.87 24.15
N GLU A 38 -30.10 29.06 25.17
CA GLU A 38 -29.73 29.35 26.57
C GLU A 38 -28.30 28.89 26.91
N GLN A 39 -27.76 27.88 26.23
CA GLN A 39 -26.40 27.40 26.46
C GLN A 39 -25.36 28.26 25.71
N ALA A 40 -24.67 29.13 26.45
CA ALA A 40 -23.40 29.72 26.02
C ALA A 40 -22.40 28.61 25.64
N ASP A 41 -21.54 28.89 24.67
CA ASP A 41 -20.63 27.99 23.92
C ASP A 41 -19.90 26.93 24.75
N ARG A 42 -20.62 25.91 25.24
CA ARG A 42 -19.99 24.72 25.80
C ARG A 42 -19.50 23.89 24.64
N GLN A 43 -18.20 24.01 24.40
CA GLN A 43 -17.46 23.01 23.63
C GLN A 43 -17.90 21.62 24.11
N HIS A 44 -18.34 20.76 23.19
CA HIS A 44 -18.73 19.40 23.50
C HIS A 44 -17.65 18.73 24.38
N GLY A 45 -17.98 18.38 25.62
CA GLY A 45 -17.09 17.77 26.62
C GLY A 45 -16.60 16.35 26.29
N LEU A 46 -16.52 16.00 25.01
CA LEU A 46 -15.95 14.74 24.53
C LEU A 46 -14.57 14.93 23.88
N LYS A 47 -14.06 16.16 23.80
CA LYS A 47 -12.64 16.40 23.48
C LYS A 47 -11.80 16.11 24.72
N GLY A 48 -11.27 14.90 24.83
CA GLY A 48 -10.10 14.67 25.69
C GLY A 48 -10.06 13.37 26.49
N ILE A 49 -11.10 12.52 26.49
CA ILE A 49 -10.99 11.22 27.16
C ILE A 49 -10.42 10.21 26.15
N SER A 50 -9.11 10.25 25.92
CA SER A 50 -8.44 9.08 25.34
C SER A 50 -8.44 8.00 26.42
N LYS A 51 -9.28 6.98 26.28
CA LYS A 51 -9.13 5.77 27.09
C LYS A 51 -7.69 5.27 26.91
N GLY A 52 -6.98 5.03 28.02
CA GLY A 52 -5.66 4.42 27.98
C GLY A 52 -5.70 3.17 27.12
N SER A 53 -4.69 3.02 26.27
CA SER A 53 -4.54 1.83 25.44
C SER A 53 -4.05 0.68 26.31
N LYS A 54 -4.53 -0.54 26.05
CA LYS A 54 -3.97 -1.77 26.64
C LYS A 54 -2.45 -1.90 26.41
N LEU A 55 -1.92 -1.20 25.41
CA LEU A 55 -0.50 -1.19 25.07
C LEU A 55 0.34 -0.24 25.94
N ASP A 56 -0.28 0.72 26.63
CA ASP A 56 0.45 1.79 27.35
C ASP A 56 1.48 1.27 28.37
N PRO A 57 1.20 0.24 29.18
CA PRO A 57 2.18 -0.33 30.12
C PRO A 57 3.41 -0.96 29.43
N TYR A 58 3.25 -1.38 28.17
CA TYR A 58 4.25 -2.15 27.43
C TYR A 58 5.06 -1.29 26.44
N LYS A 59 4.72 -0.01 26.29
CA LYS A 59 5.43 0.93 25.40
C LYS A 59 6.93 1.06 25.70
N PRO A 60 7.39 1.15 26.96
CA PRO A 60 8.82 1.26 27.23
C PRO A 60 9.63 0.08 26.68
N GLN A 61 9.14 -1.14 26.88
CA GLN A 61 9.80 -2.36 26.41
C GLN A 61 9.72 -2.51 24.89
N LEU A 62 8.60 -2.09 24.29
CA LEU A 62 8.49 -2.01 22.83
C LEU A 62 9.51 -1.06 22.22
N ASN A 63 9.76 0.09 22.84
CA ASN A 63 10.76 1.04 22.36
C ASN A 63 12.16 0.43 22.40
N GLU A 64 12.52 -0.25 23.49
CA GLU A 64 13.81 -0.94 23.58
C GLU A 64 13.99 -2.01 22.48
N TRP A 65 12.96 -2.83 22.22
CA TRP A 65 13.02 -3.79 21.12
C TRP A 65 13.06 -3.13 19.73
N MET A 66 12.39 -1.99 19.55
CA MET A 66 12.45 -1.22 18.31
C MET A 66 13.82 -0.58 18.12
N GLU A 67 14.47 -0.10 19.19
CA GLU A 67 15.87 0.38 19.17
C GLU A 67 16.85 -0.75 18.81
N GLN A 68 16.57 -1.98 19.23
CA GLN A 68 17.29 -3.19 18.81
C GLN A 68 16.98 -3.63 17.36
N GLY A 69 16.11 -2.91 16.64
CA GLY A 69 15.77 -3.17 15.24
C GLY A 69 14.64 -4.19 15.02
N ILE A 70 13.91 -4.57 16.06
CA ILE A 70 12.82 -5.56 15.98
C ILE A 70 11.51 -4.84 15.65
N PHE A 71 11.16 -4.76 14.35
CA PHE A 71 9.93 -4.12 13.87
C PHE A 71 8.83 -5.11 13.42
N ASN A 72 9.08 -6.42 13.62
CA ASN A 72 8.12 -7.45 13.26
C ASN A 72 7.01 -7.53 14.32
N CYS A 73 5.83 -7.02 13.99
CA CYS A 73 4.69 -6.99 14.91
C CYS A 73 4.20 -8.37 15.34
N VAL A 74 4.50 -9.45 14.62
CA VAL A 74 4.16 -10.82 15.06
C VAL A 74 5.09 -11.25 16.19
N VAL A 75 6.40 -11.09 16.00
CA VAL A 75 7.43 -11.39 17.02
C VAL A 75 7.22 -10.54 18.26
N LEU A 76 6.95 -9.24 18.08
CA LEU A 76 6.65 -8.35 19.20
C LEU A 76 5.37 -8.76 19.95
N LEU A 77 4.35 -9.25 19.24
CA LEU A 77 3.11 -9.70 19.88
C LEU A 77 3.32 -10.97 20.71
N GLU A 78 4.10 -11.93 20.22
CA GLU A 78 4.44 -13.16 20.96
C GLU A 78 5.15 -12.82 22.27
N ARG A 79 6.21 -11.98 22.20
CA ARG A 79 6.93 -11.52 23.39
C ARG A 79 6.06 -10.72 24.34
N LEU A 80 5.17 -9.88 23.82
CA LEU A 80 4.20 -9.15 24.65
C LEU A 80 3.21 -10.09 25.36
N ARG A 81 2.78 -11.17 24.70
CA ARG A 81 1.88 -12.16 25.32
C ARG A 81 2.55 -12.90 26.46
N GLU A 82 3.84 -13.19 26.36
CA GLU A 82 4.63 -13.75 27.47
C GLU A 82 4.65 -12.81 28.70
N LEU A 83 4.54 -11.51 28.48
CA LEU A 83 4.45 -10.48 29.53
C LEU A 83 3.00 -10.18 29.97
N GLY A 84 2.03 -10.97 29.51
CA GLY A 84 0.62 -10.84 29.89
C GLY A 84 -0.21 -9.87 29.05
N TYR A 85 0.25 -9.46 27.86
CA TYR A 85 -0.52 -8.58 26.98
C TYR A 85 -1.74 -9.29 26.36
N ASP A 86 -2.93 -8.83 26.72
CA ASP A 86 -4.24 -9.27 26.20
C ASP A 86 -4.82 -8.30 25.14
N GLY A 87 -3.97 -7.50 24.49
CA GLY A 87 -4.43 -6.60 23.44
C GLY A 87 -4.31 -7.20 22.02
N GLY A 88 -5.02 -6.57 21.08
CA GLY A 88 -4.98 -6.97 19.68
C GLY A 88 -3.69 -6.54 18.96
N ILE A 89 -3.28 -7.30 17.94
CA ILE A 89 -2.15 -6.97 17.07
C ILE A 89 -2.35 -5.63 16.32
N SER A 90 -3.60 -5.21 16.10
CA SER A 90 -3.92 -3.94 15.43
C SER A 90 -3.42 -2.73 16.21
N ILE A 91 -3.52 -2.75 17.55
CA ILE A 91 -3.04 -1.68 18.42
C ILE A 91 -1.50 -1.61 18.36
N LEU A 92 -0.86 -2.78 18.40
CA LEU A 92 0.59 -2.90 18.26
C LEU A 92 1.08 -2.40 16.89
N LYS A 93 0.42 -2.78 15.79
CA LYS A 93 0.74 -2.30 14.44
C LYS A 93 0.62 -0.79 14.34
N ALA A 94 -0.47 -0.21 14.88
CA ALA A 94 -0.66 1.23 14.89
C ALA A 94 0.45 1.95 15.67
N TYR A 95 0.92 1.36 16.77
CA TYR A 95 2.02 1.92 17.56
C TYR A 95 3.38 1.78 16.89
N VAL A 96 3.69 0.63 16.26
CA VAL A 96 5.00 0.36 15.63
C VAL A 96 5.15 1.09 14.28
N HIS A 97 4.04 1.39 13.59
CA HIS A 97 4.07 1.96 12.25
C HIS A 97 4.93 3.24 12.11
N PRO A 98 4.84 4.26 13.00
CA PRO A 98 5.65 5.47 12.90
C PRO A 98 7.16 5.23 13.09
N TYR A 99 7.53 4.19 13.84
CA TYR A 99 8.93 3.88 14.18
C TYR A 99 9.61 3.00 13.14
N ARG A 100 8.83 2.35 12.25
CA ARG A 100 9.40 1.50 11.22
C ARG A 100 10.18 2.36 10.23
N PRO A 101 11.50 2.13 10.05
CA PRO A 101 12.25 2.82 9.01
C PRO A 101 11.56 2.55 7.68
N ALA A 102 11.45 3.59 6.84
CA ALA A 102 10.95 3.42 5.48
C ALA A 102 11.74 2.27 4.88
N LYS A 103 11.05 1.18 4.49
CA LYS A 103 11.67 0.15 3.68
C LYS A 103 12.08 0.87 2.41
N ALA A 104 13.34 1.27 2.31
CA ALA A 104 13.99 1.36 1.03
C ALA A 104 13.81 -0.04 0.46
N ALA A 105 12.84 -0.22 -0.42
CA ALA A 105 12.80 -1.42 -1.24
C ALA A 105 14.22 -1.51 -1.79
N PRO A 106 14.99 -2.58 -1.50
CA PRO A 106 16.27 -2.71 -2.13
C PRO A 106 15.95 -2.70 -3.62
N ALA A 107 16.28 -1.60 -4.29
CA ALA A 107 16.26 -1.53 -5.73
C ALA A 107 17.12 -2.71 -6.13
N VAL A 108 16.49 -3.73 -6.71
CA VAL A 108 17.07 -4.99 -7.18
C VAL A 108 18.56 -4.81 -7.35
N ARG A 109 19.38 -5.41 -6.46
CA ARG A 109 20.83 -5.23 -6.45
C ARG A 109 21.31 -5.39 -7.89
N ARG A 110 21.68 -4.29 -8.53
CA ARG A 110 22.01 -4.28 -9.95
C ARG A 110 23.35 -4.99 -10.08
N TYR A 111 23.33 -6.26 -10.44
CA TYR A 111 24.52 -6.95 -10.91
C TYR A 111 24.83 -6.37 -12.29
N GLU A 112 25.69 -5.36 -12.33
CA GLU A 112 26.29 -4.88 -13.58
C GLU A 112 27.30 -5.92 -14.03
N THR A 113 26.86 -6.82 -14.91
CA THR A 113 27.77 -7.72 -15.61
C THR A 113 28.50 -6.92 -16.68
N PRO A 114 29.83 -7.05 -16.83
CA PRO A 114 30.55 -6.49 -17.97
C PRO A 114 29.95 -6.95 -19.30
N SER A 115 30.05 -6.11 -20.33
CA SER A 115 29.58 -6.42 -21.68
C SER A 115 30.04 -7.80 -22.15
N GLY A 116 29.12 -8.57 -22.74
CA GLY A 116 29.40 -9.91 -23.26
C GLY A 116 29.63 -11.00 -22.21
N LYS A 117 29.50 -10.75 -20.90
CA LYS A 117 29.68 -11.82 -19.90
C LYS A 117 28.45 -12.70 -19.68
N GLN A 118 27.24 -12.15 -19.76
CA GLN A 118 26.02 -12.88 -19.47
C GLN A 118 24.86 -12.42 -20.35
N ALA A 119 24.11 -13.37 -20.88
CA ALA A 119 22.75 -13.17 -21.38
C ALA A 119 21.79 -14.04 -20.57
N GLN A 120 20.54 -13.61 -20.43
CA GLN A 120 19.46 -14.44 -19.91
C GLN A 120 18.49 -14.72 -21.04
N MET A 121 18.05 -15.96 -21.16
CA MET A 121 17.04 -16.37 -22.15
C MET A 121 15.86 -17.02 -21.43
N ASP A 122 14.66 -16.72 -21.91
CA ASP A 122 13.42 -17.28 -21.37
C ASP A 122 12.38 -17.47 -22.49
N TRP A 123 11.40 -18.33 -22.23
CA TRP A 123 10.27 -18.60 -23.08
C TRP A 123 9.01 -17.94 -22.53
N GLY A 124 8.38 -17.09 -23.34
CA GLY A 124 7.06 -16.53 -23.09
C GLY A 124 5.98 -17.19 -23.94
N ILE A 125 4.72 -16.99 -23.56
CA ILE A 125 3.56 -17.25 -24.41
C ILE A 125 2.87 -15.92 -24.69
N CYS A 126 2.83 -15.53 -25.96
CA CYS A 126 2.06 -14.39 -26.42
C CYS A 126 0.73 -14.88 -27.03
N GLN A 127 -0.30 -14.06 -26.93
CA GLN A 127 -1.61 -14.33 -27.50
C GLN A 127 -1.94 -13.22 -28.50
N TYR A 128 -2.45 -13.58 -29.66
CA TYR A 128 -2.93 -12.62 -30.66
C TYR A 128 -4.25 -13.09 -31.26
N LEU A 129 -5.05 -12.13 -31.70
CA LEU A 129 -6.28 -12.37 -32.46
C LEU A 129 -5.94 -12.35 -33.95
N ASP A 130 -6.46 -13.31 -34.71
CA ASP A 130 -6.39 -13.23 -36.17
C ASP A 130 -7.50 -12.34 -36.75
N GLN A 131 -7.53 -12.24 -38.07
CA GLN A 131 -8.52 -11.43 -38.80
C GLN A 131 -9.97 -11.94 -38.64
N ASN A 132 -10.14 -13.17 -38.13
CA ASN A 132 -11.43 -13.80 -37.86
C ASN A 132 -11.74 -13.84 -36.34
N GLU A 133 -11.08 -12.98 -35.55
CA GLU A 133 -11.21 -12.88 -34.08
C GLU A 133 -10.88 -14.19 -33.32
N LYS A 134 -10.14 -15.10 -33.96
CA LYS A 134 -9.71 -16.33 -33.29
C LYS A 134 -8.44 -16.08 -32.48
N LEU A 135 -8.47 -16.50 -31.21
CA LEU A 135 -7.33 -16.38 -30.30
C LEU A 135 -6.28 -17.48 -30.59
N HIS A 136 -5.07 -17.05 -30.91
CA HIS A 136 -3.92 -17.93 -31.12
C HIS A 136 -2.88 -17.71 -30.03
N LYS A 137 -2.28 -18.81 -29.55
CA LYS A 137 -1.13 -18.78 -28.63
C LYS A 137 0.12 -19.06 -29.43
N VAL A 138 1.14 -18.22 -29.27
CA VAL A 138 2.44 -18.38 -29.90
C VAL A 138 3.53 -18.33 -28.84
N ALA A 139 4.50 -19.24 -28.95
CA ALA A 139 5.66 -19.22 -28.09
C ALA A 139 6.62 -18.12 -28.54
N VAL A 140 7.26 -17.47 -27.57
CA VAL A 140 8.17 -16.35 -27.81
C VAL A 140 9.48 -16.65 -27.11
N PHE A 141 10.56 -16.72 -27.87
CA PHE A 141 11.90 -16.73 -27.33
C PHE A 141 12.33 -15.30 -27.04
N VAL A 142 12.85 -15.04 -25.85
CA VAL A 142 13.39 -13.73 -25.47
C VAL A 142 14.79 -13.93 -24.92
N MET A 143 15.77 -13.21 -25.49
CA MET A 143 17.13 -13.13 -24.95
C MET A 143 17.48 -11.68 -24.60
N ILE A 144 18.01 -11.46 -23.40
CA ILE A 144 18.39 -10.15 -22.87
C ILE A 144 19.85 -10.16 -22.44
N LEU A 145 20.64 -9.22 -22.96
CA LEU A 145 22.02 -9.03 -22.52
C LEU A 145 22.07 -8.37 -21.14
N GLY A 146 22.85 -8.93 -20.21
CA GLY A 146 22.88 -8.48 -18.81
C GLY A 146 23.37 -7.04 -18.62
N TYR A 147 24.34 -6.61 -19.43
CA TYR A 147 24.93 -5.27 -19.40
C TYR A 147 24.02 -4.22 -20.08
N SER A 148 23.86 -4.33 -21.41
CA SER A 148 23.19 -3.32 -22.23
C SER A 148 21.66 -3.38 -22.17
N ARG A 149 21.09 -4.46 -21.63
CA ARG A 149 19.65 -4.77 -21.66
C ARG A 149 19.07 -4.80 -23.08
N ALA A 150 19.93 -4.93 -24.09
CA ALA A 150 19.50 -5.19 -25.45
C ALA A 150 18.72 -6.49 -25.49
N LYS A 151 17.58 -6.47 -26.18
CA LYS A 151 16.64 -7.59 -26.27
C LYS A 151 16.61 -8.12 -27.69
N TYR A 152 16.56 -9.43 -27.80
CA TYR A 152 16.22 -10.16 -29.01
C TYR A 152 14.94 -10.96 -28.74
N ILE A 153 14.01 -10.92 -29.69
CA ILE A 153 12.69 -11.55 -29.57
C ILE A 153 12.42 -12.32 -30.87
N GLU A 154 12.10 -13.61 -30.76
CA GLU A 154 11.71 -14.44 -31.90
C GLU A 154 10.43 -15.23 -31.57
N PHE A 155 9.46 -15.18 -32.49
CA PHE A 155 8.20 -15.93 -32.37
C PHE A 155 8.35 -17.29 -33.03
N VAL A 156 8.00 -18.35 -32.31
CA VAL A 156 8.09 -19.73 -32.81
C VAL A 156 6.77 -20.48 -32.66
N LYS A 157 6.53 -21.41 -33.59
CA LYS A 157 5.34 -22.27 -33.58
C LYS A 157 5.41 -23.39 -32.54
N ARG A 158 6.62 -23.77 -32.08
CA ARG A 158 6.86 -24.89 -31.15
C ARG A 158 7.99 -24.57 -30.17
N CYS A 159 7.86 -25.01 -28.92
CA CYS A 159 8.93 -25.01 -27.92
C CYS A 159 9.61 -26.38 -27.88
N ASP A 160 10.51 -26.62 -28.83
CA ASP A 160 11.38 -27.80 -28.85
C ASP A 160 12.85 -27.39 -28.86
N LEU A 161 13.74 -28.34 -28.57
CA LEU A 161 15.18 -28.08 -28.48
C LEU A 161 15.75 -27.50 -29.79
N ARG A 162 15.28 -27.98 -30.96
CA ARG A 162 15.75 -27.47 -32.25
C ARG A 162 15.34 -26.02 -32.48
N SER A 163 14.13 -25.66 -32.06
CA SER A 163 13.64 -24.29 -32.10
C SER A 163 14.43 -23.40 -31.14
N MET A 164 14.82 -23.91 -29.97
CA MET A 164 15.70 -23.23 -29.03
C MET A 164 17.09 -22.96 -29.61
N GLU A 165 17.75 -23.98 -30.14
CA GLU A 165 19.08 -23.85 -30.77
C GLU A 165 19.06 -22.83 -31.91
N ARG A 166 18.04 -22.87 -32.78
CA ARG A 166 17.88 -21.89 -33.86
C ARG A 166 17.70 -20.47 -33.33
N CYS A 167 16.84 -20.28 -32.34
CA CYS A 167 16.63 -18.96 -31.73
C CYS A 167 17.92 -18.42 -31.09
N MET A 168 18.71 -19.28 -30.45
CA MET A 168 20.01 -18.88 -29.88
C MET A 168 21.00 -18.45 -30.97
N LEU A 169 21.11 -19.22 -32.06
CA LEU A 169 21.97 -18.87 -33.20
C LEU A 169 21.57 -17.53 -33.82
N ASN A 170 20.28 -17.32 -34.05
CA ASN A 170 19.76 -16.06 -34.58
C ASN A 170 20.02 -14.90 -33.61
N ALA A 171 19.83 -15.11 -32.31
CA ALA A 171 20.11 -14.11 -31.28
C ALA A 171 21.60 -13.72 -31.26
N PHE A 172 22.51 -14.69 -31.32
CA PHE A 172 23.94 -14.43 -31.36
C PHE A 172 24.37 -13.70 -32.64
N GLN A 173 23.78 -14.07 -33.78
CA GLN A 173 24.01 -13.35 -35.03
C GLN A 173 23.49 -11.91 -34.95
N TYR A 174 22.32 -11.69 -34.35
CA TYR A 174 21.75 -10.36 -34.13
C TYR A 174 22.63 -9.50 -33.22
N PHE A 175 23.16 -10.07 -32.14
CA PHE A 175 24.07 -9.36 -31.23
C PHE A 175 25.50 -9.20 -31.77
N GLY A 176 25.83 -9.83 -32.90
CA GLY A 176 27.18 -9.80 -33.49
C GLY A 176 28.23 -10.55 -32.67
N GLY A 177 27.82 -11.48 -31.80
CA GLY A 177 28.73 -12.23 -30.94
C GLY A 177 28.02 -13.14 -29.93
N VAL A 178 28.80 -14.02 -29.30
CA VAL A 178 28.31 -14.95 -28.27
C VAL A 178 28.75 -14.48 -26.87
N PRO A 179 27.84 -14.38 -25.89
CA PRO A 179 28.21 -14.11 -24.51
C PRO A 179 29.09 -15.23 -23.94
N ARG A 180 30.05 -14.88 -23.06
CA ARG A 180 30.98 -15.84 -22.43
C ARG A 180 30.27 -16.85 -21.52
N ALA A 181 29.13 -16.49 -20.95
CA ALA A 181 28.27 -17.41 -20.21
C ALA A 181 26.81 -17.22 -20.64
N THR A 182 26.16 -18.33 -20.97
CA THR A 182 24.71 -18.47 -21.13
C THR A 182 24.27 -19.49 -20.07
N PRO A 183 23.58 -19.06 -18.99
CA PRO A 183 22.98 -19.98 -18.03
C PRO A 183 21.77 -20.72 -18.63
#